data_AF-D2QTV6-F1
#
_entry.id   AF-D2QTV6-F1
#
_cell.length_a   1.000
_cell.length_b   1.000
_cell.length_c   1.000
_cell.angle_alpha   90.00
_cell.angle_beta   90.00
_cell.angle_gamma   90.00
#
_symmetry.space_group_name_H-M   'P 1'
#
loop_
_entity.id
_entity.type
_entity.pdbx_description
1 polymer ?
#
loop_
_entity_poly.entity_id
_entity_poly.type
_entity_poly.pdbx_seq_one_letter_code
_entity_poly.pdbx_strand_id
1 'polypeptide(L)'
;MLGSNILEEGMLNDTLTAFRDNSNSQTPISATQGVMLLDGWLQALDGDSNIDQLRGMLNELREALQASQPDESYVRQVLGSLADQAQTIAEAPTSEGTWTGGLVSLSKILRKFSTNQ
;
A
#
# COMPACT_ATOMS: atom_id res chain seq x y z
N MET A 1 -12.92 22.37 6.92
CA MET A 1 -11.74 21.49 6.81
C MET A 1 -11.84 20.81 5.44
N LEU A 2 -11.05 21.22 4.45
CA LEU A 2 -11.13 20.76 3.04
C LEU A 2 -9.77 20.31 2.50
N GLY A 3 -8.81 20.00 3.39
CA GLY A 3 -7.42 19.74 3.02
C GLY A 3 -7.06 18.26 2.80
N SER A 4 -7.81 17.32 3.40
CA SER A 4 -7.42 15.91 3.43
C SER A 4 -7.69 15.15 2.11
N ASN A 5 -8.77 15.49 1.38
CA ASN A 5 -9.17 14.75 0.18
C ASN A 5 -8.25 14.98 -1.03
N ILE A 6 -7.62 16.15 -1.16
CA ILE A 6 -6.77 16.48 -2.33
C ILE A 6 -5.42 15.75 -2.27
N LEU A 7 -4.86 15.61 -1.06
CA LEU A 7 -3.62 14.88 -0.84
C LEU A 7 -3.82 13.39 -1.10
N GLU A 8 -4.93 12.83 -0.64
CA GLU A 8 -5.29 11.45 -0.89
C GLU A 8 -5.47 11.16 -2.39
N GLU A 9 -6.23 12.00 -3.11
CA GLU A 9 -6.43 11.81 -4.56
C GLU A 9 -5.12 11.87 -5.35
N GLY A 10 -4.22 12.79 -5.00
CA GLY A 10 -2.91 12.92 -5.64
C GLY A 10 -2.02 11.70 -5.39
N MET A 11 -1.90 11.27 -4.15
CA MET A 11 -1.08 10.11 -3.79
C MET A 11 -1.66 8.81 -4.35
N LEU A 12 -2.98 8.68 -4.37
CA LEU A 12 -3.65 7.55 -5.00
C LEU A 12 -3.39 7.52 -6.50
N ASN A 13 -3.47 8.67 -7.16
CA ASN A 13 -3.24 8.77 -8.58
C ASN A 13 -1.77 8.49 -8.94
N ASP A 14 -0.81 8.96 -8.16
CA ASP A 14 0.62 8.69 -8.35
C ASP A 14 0.93 7.20 -8.15
N THR A 15 0.35 6.61 -7.09
CA THR A 15 0.42 5.18 -6.80
C THR A 15 -0.16 4.39 -7.98
N LEU A 16 -1.40 4.67 -8.37
CA LEU A 16 -2.08 4.00 -9.48
C LEU A 16 -1.36 4.17 -10.81
N THR A 17 -0.69 5.30 -11.04
CA THR A 17 0.09 5.58 -12.26
C THR A 17 1.37 4.74 -12.27
N ALA A 18 2.13 4.74 -11.17
CA ALA A 18 3.32 3.89 -11.03
C ALA A 18 2.97 2.40 -11.20
N PHE A 19 1.82 1.96 -10.68
CA PHE A 19 1.33 0.59 -10.87
C PHE A 19 0.79 0.33 -12.29
N ARG A 20 0.12 1.30 -12.95
CA ARG A 20 -0.39 1.15 -14.34
C ARG A 20 0.73 1.10 -15.37
N ASP A 21 1.77 1.92 -15.20
CA ASP A 21 2.96 1.88 -16.06
C ASP A 21 3.68 0.53 -15.92
N ASN A 22 3.61 -0.07 -14.74
CA ASN A 22 4.10 -1.42 -14.47
C ASN A 22 3.14 -2.55 -14.90
N SER A 23 1.87 -2.25 -15.19
CA SER A 23 0.87 -3.25 -15.64
C SER A 23 0.99 -3.59 -17.13
N ASN A 24 1.54 -2.67 -17.94
CA ASN A 24 1.77 -2.87 -19.38
C ASN A 24 3.20 -3.31 -19.70
N SER A 25 4.11 -3.23 -18.73
CA SER A 25 5.48 -3.69 -18.86
C SER A 25 5.61 -5.00 -18.06
N GLN A 26 6.09 -6.09 -18.69
CA GLN A 26 6.31 -7.39 -18.02
C GLN A 26 7.42 -7.34 -16.93
N THR A 27 7.75 -6.16 -16.41
CA THR A 27 8.85 -5.94 -15.47
C THR A 27 8.25 -5.78 -14.08
N PRO A 28 8.41 -6.75 -13.17
CA PRO A 28 7.90 -6.62 -11.81
C PRO A 28 8.46 -5.35 -11.17
N ILE A 29 7.64 -4.67 -10.36
CA ILE A 29 8.06 -3.51 -9.58
C ILE A 29 9.36 -3.84 -8.84
N SER A 30 10.40 -3.04 -9.09
CA SER A 30 11.67 -3.19 -8.38
C SER A 30 11.48 -2.91 -6.89
N ALA A 31 12.28 -3.56 -6.02
CA ALA A 31 12.24 -3.31 -4.58
C ALA A 31 12.33 -1.81 -4.24
N THR A 32 13.15 -1.05 -4.96
CA THR A 32 13.30 0.40 -4.81
C THR A 32 12.01 1.17 -5.13
N GLN A 33 11.30 0.81 -6.20
CA GLN A 33 10.00 1.41 -6.51
C GLN A 33 8.94 1.02 -5.49
N GLY A 34 8.96 -0.22 -5.01
CA GLY A 34 8.09 -0.67 -3.92
C GLY A 34 8.29 0.18 -2.66
N VAL A 35 9.54 0.40 -2.25
CA VAL A 35 9.88 1.23 -1.09
C VAL A 35 9.40 2.68 -1.25
N MET A 36 9.59 3.31 -2.41
CA MET A 36 9.11 4.68 -2.64
C MET A 36 7.59 4.80 -2.50
N LEU A 37 6.85 3.81 -2.98
CA LEU A 37 5.40 3.77 -2.87
C LEU A 37 4.98 3.60 -1.40
N LEU A 38 5.64 2.72 -0.66
CA LEU A 38 5.39 2.51 0.77
C LEU A 38 5.67 3.76 1.59
N ASP A 39 6.74 4.50 1.29
CA ASP A 39 7.07 5.76 1.94
C ASP A 39 5.97 6.81 1.72
N GLY A 40 5.42 6.87 0.51
CA GLY A 40 4.24 7.68 0.22
C GLY A 40 3.05 7.31 1.10
N TRP A 41 2.68 6.04 1.16
CA TRP A 41 1.56 5.58 1.99
C TRP A 41 1.79 5.84 3.48
N LEU A 42 3.00 5.61 3.99
CA LEU A 42 3.34 5.87 5.38
C LEU A 42 3.19 7.35 5.75
N GLN A 43 3.52 8.26 4.83
CA GLN A 43 3.34 9.69 5.00
C GLN A 43 1.86 10.11 4.88
N ALA A 44 1.12 9.50 3.94
CA ALA A 44 -0.29 9.79 3.72
C ALA A 44 -1.15 9.41 4.94
N LEU A 45 -0.84 8.26 5.52
CA LEU A 45 -1.56 7.68 6.66
C LEU A 45 -1.07 8.25 8.00
N ASP A 46 -0.09 9.15 8.01
CA ASP A 46 0.43 9.74 9.24
C ASP A 46 -0.63 10.63 9.92
N GLY A 47 -0.76 10.47 11.23
CA GLY A 47 -1.71 11.23 12.04
C GLY A 47 -3.11 10.63 12.19
N ASP A 48 -3.40 9.46 11.59
CA ASP A 48 -4.66 8.73 11.81
C ASP A 48 -4.43 7.45 12.62
N SER A 49 -4.89 7.46 13.87
CA SER A 49 -4.73 6.36 14.83
C SER A 49 -5.53 5.11 14.47
N ASN A 50 -6.58 5.22 13.64
CA ASN A 50 -7.36 4.06 13.20
C ASN A 50 -6.58 3.18 12.21
N ILE A 51 -5.48 3.69 11.66
CA ILE A 51 -4.68 3.04 10.62
C ILE A 51 -3.27 2.68 11.11
N ASP A 52 -2.98 2.83 12.42
CA ASP A 52 -1.67 2.52 13.02
C ASP A 52 -1.24 1.07 12.79
N GLN A 53 -2.18 0.12 12.84
CA GLN A 53 -1.89 -1.29 12.54
C GLN A 53 -1.44 -1.46 11.08
N LEU A 54 -2.09 -0.78 10.14
CA LEU A 54 -1.71 -0.82 8.73
C LEU A 54 -0.33 -0.16 8.50
N ARG A 55 -0.05 0.94 9.18
CA ARG A 55 1.25 1.62 9.16
C ARG A 55 2.37 0.72 9.66
N GLY A 56 2.12 -0.05 10.73
CA GLY A 56 3.07 -1.05 11.22
C GLY A 56 3.43 -2.08 10.15
N MET A 57 2.41 -2.62 9.46
CA MET A 57 2.63 -3.60 8.38
C MET A 57 3.32 -2.99 7.15
N LEU A 58 3.03 -1.72 6.83
CA LEU A 58 3.71 -1.01 5.73
C LEU A 58 5.20 -0.81 6.03
N ASN A 59 5.55 -0.50 7.29
CA ASN A 59 6.94 -0.44 7.72
C ASN A 59 7.62 -1.81 7.66
N GLU A 60 6.96 -2.87 8.11
CA GLU A 60 7.48 -4.24 8.01
C GLU A 60 7.80 -4.64 6.56
N LEU A 61 6.89 -4.33 5.63
CA LEU A 61 7.11 -4.58 4.20
C LEU A 61 8.28 -3.76 3.65
N ARG A 62 8.40 -2.49 4.07
CA ARG A 62 9.50 -1.62 3.67
C ARG A 62 10.84 -2.17 4.12
N GLU A 63 10.95 -2.60 5.38
CA GLU A 63 12.16 -3.20 5.94
C GLU A 63 12.53 -4.50 5.21
N ALA A 64 11.54 -5.36 4.93
CA ALA A 64 11.74 -6.60 4.18
C ALA A 64 12.28 -6.35 2.76
N LEU A 65 11.79 -5.31 2.07
CA LEU A 65 12.26 -4.91 0.74
C LEU A 65 13.65 -4.26 0.75
N GLN A 66 14.03 -3.61 1.86
CA GLN A 66 15.35 -2.97 2.02
C GLN A 66 16.43 -3.94 2.52
N ALA A 67 16.05 -5.17 2.92
CA ALA A 67 17.01 -6.19 3.32
C ALA A 67 18.02 -6.47 2.21
N SER A 68 19.28 -6.74 2.58
CA SER A 68 20.35 -7.01 1.60
C SER A 68 20.07 -8.25 0.74
N GLN A 69 19.28 -9.19 1.25
CA GLN A 69 18.67 -10.29 0.52
C GLN A 69 17.21 -10.39 0.96
N PRO A 70 16.25 -9.79 0.23
CA PRO A 70 14.85 -9.90 0.54
C PRO A 70 14.39 -11.36 0.43
N ASP A 71 13.79 -11.89 1.50
CA ASP A 71 13.08 -13.18 1.41
C ASP A 71 11.77 -12.94 0.66
N GLU A 72 11.75 -13.32 -0.62
CA GLU A 72 10.58 -13.14 -1.46
C GLU A 72 9.32 -13.83 -0.92
N SER A 73 9.46 -14.95 -0.22
CA SER A 73 8.32 -15.67 0.34
C SER A 73 7.73 -14.90 1.53
N TYR A 74 8.60 -14.36 2.37
CA TYR A 74 8.20 -13.48 3.46
C TYR A 74 7.58 -12.17 2.93
N VAL A 75 8.20 -11.53 1.93
CA VAL A 75 7.64 -10.33 1.27
C VAL A 75 6.25 -10.59 0.69
N ARG A 76 6.04 -11.73 0.00
CA ARG A 76 4.72 -12.12 -0.53
C ARG A 76 3.68 -12.35 0.58
N GLN A 77 4.09 -12.94 1.70
CA GLN A 77 3.23 -13.14 2.87
C GLN A 77 2.80 -11.79 3.45
N VAL A 78 3.76 -10.88 3.69
CA VAL A 78 3.49 -9.54 4.23
C VAL A 78 2.57 -8.77 3.27
N LEU A 79 2.82 -8.80 1.96
CA LEU A 79 1.95 -8.20 0.95
C LEU A 79 0.50 -8.72 1.01
N GLY A 80 0.33 -10.04 1.18
CA GLY A 80 -0.98 -10.67 1.29
C GLY A 80 -1.72 -10.21 2.56
N SER A 81 -1.05 -10.28 3.72
CA SER A 81 -1.62 -9.81 4.98
C SER A 81 -1.97 -8.33 4.94
N LEU A 82 -1.16 -7.50 4.29
CA LEU A 82 -1.39 -6.07 4.15
C LEU A 82 -2.58 -5.76 3.25
N ALA A 83 -2.77 -6.56 2.18
CA ALA A 83 -3.96 -6.49 1.34
C ALA A 83 -5.24 -6.78 2.13
N ASP A 84 -5.23 -7.85 2.93
CA ASP A 84 -6.38 -8.26 3.73
C ASP A 84 -6.70 -7.24 4.84
N GLN A 85 -5.67 -6.68 5.49
CA GLN A 85 -5.84 -5.64 6.49
C GLN A 85 -6.38 -4.34 5.87
N ALA A 86 -5.84 -3.89 4.72
CA ALA A 86 -6.33 -2.72 4.03
C ALA A 86 -7.80 -2.88 3.58
N GLN A 87 -8.17 -4.09 3.11
CA GLN A 87 -9.56 -4.41 2.78
C GLN A 87 -10.46 -4.38 4.03
N THR A 88 -10.02 -4.98 5.13
CA THR A 88 -10.77 -5.01 6.39
C THR A 88 -11.02 -3.60 6.92
N ILE A 89 -10.01 -2.73 6.88
CA ILE A 89 -10.16 -1.33 7.29
C ILE A 89 -11.10 -0.63 6.32
N ALA A 90 -10.98 -0.81 5.01
CA ALA A 90 -11.89 -0.17 4.07
C ALA A 90 -13.36 -0.60 4.22
N GLU A 91 -13.62 -1.84 4.64
CA GLU A 91 -14.97 -2.38 4.80
C GLU A 91 -15.53 -2.16 6.22
N ALA A 92 -14.72 -1.70 7.17
CA ALA A 92 -15.17 -1.52 8.55
C ALA A 92 -16.25 -0.42 8.64
N PRO A 93 -17.31 -0.61 9.45
CA PRO A 93 -18.38 0.38 9.59
C PRO A 93 -17.94 1.69 10.26
N THR A 94 -16.77 1.69 10.91
CA THR A 94 -16.11 2.89 11.45
C THR A 94 -15.34 3.68 10.39
N SER A 95 -15.29 3.18 9.15
CA SER A 95 -14.50 3.74 8.05
C SER A 95 -15.26 4.76 7.22
N GLU A 96 -16.22 5.44 7.85
CA GLU A 96 -16.73 6.75 7.42
C GLU A 96 -15.58 7.77 7.46
N GLY A 97 -14.67 7.69 6.49
CA GLY A 97 -13.42 8.42 6.52
C GLY A 97 -12.76 8.49 5.16
N THR A 98 -12.03 9.58 4.97
CA THR A 98 -11.17 9.95 3.84
C THR A 98 -10.65 8.74 3.04
N TRP A 99 -10.07 7.74 3.71
CA TRP A 99 -9.25 6.68 3.10
C TRP A 99 -9.95 5.47 2.46
N THR A 100 -11.29 5.35 2.49
CA THR A 100 -11.98 4.11 2.07
C THR A 100 -11.66 3.73 0.62
N GLY A 101 -11.73 4.70 -0.30
CA GLY A 101 -11.45 4.47 -1.72
C GLY A 101 -9.98 4.13 -1.97
N GLY A 102 -9.08 4.78 -1.22
CA GLY A 102 -7.64 4.55 -1.33
C GLY A 102 -7.22 3.17 -0.85
N LEU A 103 -7.73 2.74 0.31
CA LEU A 103 -7.42 1.43 0.90
C LEU A 103 -7.96 0.26 0.08
N VAL A 104 -9.13 0.40 -0.55
CA VAL A 104 -9.65 -0.61 -1.51
C VAL A 104 -8.74 -0.75 -2.73
N SER A 105 -8.21 0.37 -3.22
CA SER A 105 -7.32 0.33 -4.38
C SER A 105 -5.96 -0.27 -4.01
N LEU A 106 -5.42 0.12 -2.86
CA LEU A 106 -4.20 -0.43 -2.29
C LEU A 106 -4.31 -1.95 -2.07
N SER A 107 -5.39 -2.43 -1.44
CA SER A 107 -5.58 -3.85 -1.17
C SER A 107 -5.57 -4.69 -2.46
N LYS A 108 -6.26 -4.24 -3.51
CA LYS A 108 -6.28 -4.91 -4.81
C LYS A 108 -4.90 -4.99 -5.44
N ILE A 109 -4.13 -3.91 -5.34
CA ILE A 109 -2.76 -3.86 -5.87
C ILE A 109 -1.87 -4.84 -5.12
N LEU A 110 -1.82 -4.75 -3.79
CA LEU A 110 -0.98 -5.61 -2.95
C LEU A 110 -1.32 -7.09 -3.15
N ARG A 111 -2.61 -7.42 -3.26
CA ARG A 111 -3.06 -8.79 -3.53
C ARG A 111 -2.51 -9.31 -4.85
N LYS A 112 -2.51 -8.49 -5.92
CA LYS A 112 -1.91 -8.88 -7.20
C LYS A 112 -0.43 -9.21 -7.06
N PHE A 113 0.36 -8.42 -6.33
CA PHE A 113 1.79 -8.68 -6.12
C PHE A 113 2.05 -9.90 -5.23
N SER A 114 1.20 -10.15 -4.23
CA SER A 114 1.28 -11.36 -3.42
C SER A 114 1.05 -12.63 -4.25
N THR A 115 0.19 -12.57 -5.28
CA THR A 115 -0.23 -13.74 -6.07
C THR A 115 0.47 -13.95 -7.42
N ASN A 116 1.17 -12.94 -7.96
CA ASN A 116 1.85 -13.09 -9.26
C ASN A 116 3.11 -13.98 -9.09
N GLN A 117 3.13 -15.11 -9.82
CA GLN A 117 4.29 -15.97 -10.03
C GLN A 117 5.05 -15.57 -11.30
#